data_AF-A0AAV2CB65-F1
#
_entry.id   AF-A0AAV2CB65-F1
#
_cell.length_a   1.000
_cell.length_b   1.000
_cell.length_c   1.000
_cell.angle_alpha   90.00
_cell.angle_beta   90.00
_cell.angle_gamma   90.00
#
_symmetry.space_group_name_H-M   'P 1'
#
loop_
_entity.id
_entity.type
_entity.pdbx_description
1 polymer ?
#
loop_
_entity_poly.entity_id
_entity_poly.type
_entity_poly.pdbx_seq_one_letter_code
_entity_poly.pdbx_strand_id
1 'polypeptide(L)'
;MRPNMSSLVIGCLFHLLAILLPCQSAHDPTKSFVSLPFNPSYYHIQSPYNLPEKKRYSFVNGVHKCWVYSTDKPHSRTSRTKPRTEIAIMGYRYNSGIWEFEAYGYVPKGTSGVSIMQVFGSKPPRATSLMLMVYGGSLRYYSKGPVVLADVYDKWFKLNVIDDFDSGKIRVYINNVLKLEVVGRGGKHHAFKCGVYAQRKASRRMESRWRNIKISRKRA
;
A
#
# COMPACT_ATOMS: atom_id res chain seq x y z
N MET A 1 68.56 16.82 57.52
CA MET A 1 68.26 16.43 56.13
C MET A 1 66.93 17.05 55.73
N ARG A 2 66.92 17.68 54.56
CA ARG A 2 65.81 18.41 53.92
C ARG A 2 64.80 17.43 53.24
N PRO A 3 63.63 17.93 52.80
CA PRO A 3 62.31 17.26 52.86
C PRO A 3 61.94 16.50 51.58
N ASN A 4 60.78 15.83 51.53
CA ASN A 4 60.08 15.68 50.24
C ASN A 4 58.57 15.39 50.31
N MET A 5 57.86 16.32 49.65
CA MET A 5 56.83 16.14 48.62
C MET A 5 55.44 15.58 48.96
N SER A 6 54.53 16.55 49.03
CA SER A 6 53.17 16.55 48.47
C SER A 6 52.90 15.56 47.35
N SER A 7 51.73 14.90 47.38
CA SER A 7 51.01 14.54 46.15
C SER A 7 49.51 14.62 46.37
N LEU A 8 48.95 15.67 45.79
CA LEU A 8 47.55 15.85 45.45
C LEU A 8 47.07 14.60 44.67
N VAL A 9 46.00 13.92 45.09
CA VAL A 9 45.26 13.02 44.19
C VAL A 9 43.86 13.59 43.99
N ILE A 10 43.72 14.05 42.76
CA ILE A 10 42.62 14.74 42.12
C ILE A 10 41.34 13.91 42.17
N GLY A 11 40.23 14.57 42.51
CA GLY A 11 38.90 13.98 42.45
C GLY A 11 38.53 13.59 41.02
N CYS A 12 38.16 12.32 40.82
CA CYS A 12 37.47 11.89 39.61
C CYS A 12 36.00 12.30 39.69
N LEU A 13 35.72 13.53 39.26
CA LEU A 13 34.38 14.01 38.99
C LEU A 13 33.87 13.29 37.72
N PHE A 14 33.10 12.22 37.91
CA PHE A 14 32.38 11.54 36.82
C PHE A 14 31.42 12.55 36.16
N HIS A 15 31.88 13.18 35.08
CA HIS A 15 31.00 13.92 34.19
C HIS A 15 30.17 12.91 33.40
N LEU A 16 28.98 12.62 33.91
CA LEU A 16 27.94 11.93 33.16
C LEU A 16 27.46 12.89 32.05
N LEU A 17 28.17 12.90 30.92
CA LEU A 17 27.73 13.61 29.72
C LEU A 17 26.54 12.83 29.15
N ALA A 18 25.34 13.17 29.59
CA ALA A 18 24.11 12.71 28.97
C ALA A 18 24.08 13.26 27.54
N ILE A 19 24.49 12.44 26.58
CA ILE A 19 24.33 12.75 25.15
C ILE A 19 22.82 12.77 24.91
N LEU A 20 22.24 13.98 24.87
CA LEU A 20 20.93 14.23 24.32
C LEU A 20 21.01 13.87 22.84
N LEU A 21 20.76 12.60 22.52
CA LEU A 21 20.43 12.20 21.16
C LEU A 21 19.21 13.04 20.77
N PRO A 22 19.30 13.89 19.73
CA PRO A 22 18.12 14.58 19.26
C PRO A 22 17.10 13.51 18.91
N CYS A 23 15.95 13.53 19.59
CA CYS A 23 14.78 12.77 19.19
C CYS A 23 14.50 13.19 17.76
N GLN A 24 14.90 12.37 16.78
CA GLN A 24 14.51 12.57 15.39
C GLN A 24 13.00 12.66 15.41
N SER A 25 12.47 13.86 15.21
CA SER A 25 11.04 14.02 14.93
C SER A 25 10.76 13.07 13.77
N ALA A 26 9.84 12.13 13.95
CA ALA A 26 9.38 11.29 12.86
C ALA A 26 8.95 12.25 11.74
N HIS A 27 9.78 12.35 10.71
CA HIS A 27 9.52 13.26 9.60
C HIS A 27 8.31 12.67 8.91
N ASP A 28 7.13 13.24 9.17
CA ASP A 28 5.88 12.79 8.56
C ASP A 28 6.03 13.02 7.05
N PRO A 29 6.24 11.96 6.25
CA PRO A 29 6.50 12.13 4.83
C PRO A 29 5.27 12.69 4.10
N THR A 30 4.12 12.79 4.78
CA THR A 30 2.84 13.25 4.24
C THR A 30 2.51 14.72 4.53
N LYS A 31 3.31 15.44 5.34
CA LYS A 31 3.03 16.85 5.75
C LYS A 31 2.82 17.82 4.58
N SER A 32 3.36 17.51 3.41
CA SER A 32 3.28 18.33 2.18
C SER A 32 2.20 17.85 1.19
N PHE A 33 1.35 16.90 1.57
CA PHE A 33 0.32 16.33 0.69
C PHE A 33 -0.99 17.10 0.78
N VAL A 34 -1.63 17.28 -0.38
CA VAL A 34 -2.99 17.80 -0.50
C VAL A 34 -3.93 16.64 -0.76
N SER A 35 -4.90 16.44 0.13
CA SER A 35 -5.98 15.45 -0.08
C SER A 35 -6.87 15.92 -1.23
N LEU A 36 -7.21 14.98 -2.11
CA LEU A 36 -8.09 15.19 -3.24
C LEU A 36 -9.49 14.64 -2.92
N PRO A 37 -10.56 15.15 -3.57
CA PRO A 37 -11.89 14.57 -3.46
C PRO A 37 -11.90 13.07 -3.78
N PHE A 38 -12.73 12.29 -3.09
CA PHE A 38 -12.91 10.88 -3.44
C PHE A 38 -14.40 10.54 -3.45
N ASN A 39 -14.97 10.51 -4.65
CA ASN A 39 -16.38 10.21 -4.90
C ASN A 39 -16.51 9.40 -6.22
N PRO A 40 -17.71 8.87 -6.54
CA PRO A 40 -17.92 8.02 -7.72
C PRO A 40 -17.56 8.65 -9.08
N SER A 41 -17.30 9.96 -9.17
CA SER A 41 -16.79 10.58 -10.39
C SER A 41 -15.30 10.30 -10.64
N TYR A 42 -14.54 9.91 -9.60
CA TYR A 42 -13.09 9.69 -9.68
C TYR A 42 -12.68 8.23 -9.77
N TYR A 43 -13.61 7.30 -9.55
CA TYR A 43 -13.37 5.87 -9.67
C TYR A 43 -14.55 5.17 -10.33
N HIS A 44 -14.29 4.03 -10.94
CA HIS A 44 -15.35 3.10 -11.35
C HIS A 44 -15.04 1.70 -10.81
N ILE A 45 -16.06 0.86 -10.75
CA ILE A 45 -15.91 -0.52 -10.32
C ILE A 45 -15.69 -1.41 -11.56
N GLN A 46 -14.55 -2.08 -11.62
CA GLN A 46 -14.32 -3.16 -12.58
C GLN A 46 -14.83 -4.46 -11.96
N SER A 47 -15.92 -5.02 -12.45
CA SER A 47 -16.53 -6.27 -11.97
C SER A 47 -16.76 -7.26 -13.13
N PRO A 48 -17.03 -8.55 -12.89
CA PRO A 48 -17.24 -9.54 -13.96
C PRO A 48 -18.31 -9.10 -14.96
N TYR A 49 -17.99 -9.07 -16.25
CA TYR A 49 -18.84 -8.44 -17.29
C TYR A 49 -20.23 -9.09 -17.45
N ASN A 50 -20.38 -10.34 -17.01
CA ASN A 50 -21.59 -11.13 -17.17
C ASN A 50 -22.50 -11.11 -15.93
N LEU A 51 -22.18 -10.30 -14.93
CA LEU A 51 -22.94 -10.19 -13.69
C LEU A 51 -23.25 -8.72 -13.39
N PRO A 52 -24.41 -8.42 -12.79
CA PRO A 52 -24.65 -7.11 -12.21
C PRO A 52 -23.61 -6.79 -11.13
N GLU A 53 -23.11 -5.54 -11.10
CA GLU A 53 -22.08 -5.11 -10.15
C GLU A 53 -22.41 -5.46 -8.69
N LYS A 54 -23.67 -5.25 -8.27
CA LYS A 54 -24.17 -5.56 -6.92
C LYS A 54 -23.99 -7.02 -6.48
N LYS A 55 -23.75 -7.95 -7.42
CA LYS A 55 -23.46 -9.36 -7.11
C LYS A 55 -22.02 -9.59 -6.65
N ARG A 56 -21.13 -8.61 -6.83
CA ARG A 56 -19.68 -8.69 -6.56
C ARG A 56 -19.09 -7.48 -5.85
N TYR A 57 -19.89 -6.42 -5.68
CA TYR A 57 -19.54 -5.19 -5.00
C TYR A 57 -20.70 -4.69 -4.13
N SER A 58 -20.38 -4.03 -3.01
CA SER A 58 -21.34 -3.26 -2.22
C SER A 58 -20.62 -2.12 -1.49
N PHE A 59 -21.29 -0.99 -1.31
CA PHE A 59 -20.84 0.10 -0.45
C PHE A 59 -21.88 0.35 0.63
N VAL A 60 -21.56 -0.01 1.88
CA VAL A 60 -22.49 0.08 3.02
C VAL A 60 -21.71 0.64 4.21
N ASN A 61 -22.28 1.65 4.87
CA ASN A 61 -21.70 2.28 6.07
C ASN A 61 -20.24 2.70 5.90
N GLY A 62 -19.90 3.29 4.75
CA GLY A 62 -18.54 3.74 4.44
C GLY A 62 -17.53 2.63 4.09
N VAL A 63 -17.99 1.37 3.95
CA VAL A 63 -17.13 0.23 3.61
C VAL A 63 -17.44 -0.26 2.20
N HIS A 64 -16.44 -0.21 1.33
CA HIS A 64 -16.45 -0.91 0.06
C HIS A 64 -16.12 -2.38 0.31
N LYS A 65 -17.02 -3.29 -0.07
CA LYS A 65 -16.78 -4.73 -0.09
C LYS A 65 -16.62 -5.18 -1.53
N CYS A 66 -15.49 -5.78 -1.86
CA CYS A 66 -15.19 -6.30 -3.18
C CYS A 66 -14.96 -7.81 -3.08
N TRP A 67 -15.70 -8.61 -3.84
CA TRP A 67 -15.48 -10.06 -3.87
C TRP A 67 -15.65 -10.63 -5.27
N VAL A 68 -14.94 -11.73 -5.54
CA VAL A 68 -15.12 -12.56 -6.73
C VAL A 68 -14.96 -14.03 -6.38
N TYR A 69 -15.49 -14.89 -7.24
CA TYR A 69 -15.18 -16.31 -7.26
C TYR A 69 -14.12 -16.61 -8.33
N SER A 70 -13.35 -17.68 -8.12
CA SER A 70 -12.33 -18.11 -9.08
C SER A 70 -12.90 -18.49 -10.45
N THR A 71 -14.20 -18.81 -10.51
CA THR A 71 -14.95 -19.18 -11.71
C THR A 71 -15.69 -18.02 -12.38
N ASP A 72 -15.64 -16.81 -11.81
CA ASP A 72 -16.25 -15.64 -12.44
C ASP A 72 -15.60 -15.33 -13.79
N LYS A 73 -16.23 -14.45 -14.58
CA LYS A 73 -15.62 -13.95 -15.81
C LYS A 73 -14.71 -12.74 -15.54
N PRO A 74 -13.83 -12.40 -16.50
CA PRO A 74 -13.05 -11.17 -16.45
C PRO A 74 -13.93 -9.92 -16.41
N HIS A 75 -13.32 -8.75 -16.20
CA HIS A 75 -14.07 -7.48 -16.15
C HIS A 75 -14.57 -6.97 -17.50
N SER A 76 -14.13 -7.57 -18.62
CA SER A 76 -14.65 -7.27 -19.96
C SER A 76 -14.61 -8.52 -20.84
N ARG A 77 -15.43 -8.53 -21.89
CA ARG A 77 -15.54 -9.66 -22.85
C ARG A 77 -14.22 -9.94 -23.58
N THR A 78 -13.42 -8.90 -23.82
CA THR A 78 -12.14 -8.98 -24.55
C THR A 78 -10.95 -9.24 -23.63
N SER A 79 -11.11 -9.11 -22.31
CA SER A 79 -10.02 -9.31 -21.37
C SER A 79 -9.66 -10.79 -21.23
N ARG A 80 -8.39 -11.11 -21.43
CA ARG A 80 -7.82 -12.45 -21.13
C ARG A 80 -7.34 -12.59 -19.68
N THR A 81 -7.62 -11.59 -18.83
CA THR A 81 -7.16 -11.58 -17.44
C THR A 81 -8.10 -12.37 -16.54
N LYS A 82 -7.64 -12.72 -15.33
CA LYS A 82 -8.48 -13.34 -14.31
C LYS A 82 -9.57 -12.43 -13.76
N PRO A 83 -10.60 -12.99 -13.08
CA PRO A 83 -11.70 -12.23 -12.51
C PRO A 83 -11.26 -11.20 -11.48
N ARG A 84 -12.03 -10.12 -11.38
CA ARG A 84 -11.76 -9.04 -10.45
C ARG A 84 -13.03 -8.29 -10.07
N THR A 85 -13.03 -7.76 -8.85
CA THR A 85 -13.84 -6.62 -8.45
C THR A 85 -12.89 -5.59 -7.89
N GLU A 86 -12.62 -4.52 -8.63
CA GLU A 86 -11.68 -3.48 -8.22
C GLU A 86 -12.28 -2.09 -8.35
N ILE A 87 -12.00 -1.27 -7.34
CA ILE A 87 -12.16 0.18 -7.38
C ILE A 87 -10.97 0.71 -8.20
N ALA A 88 -11.23 1.09 -9.44
CA ALA A 88 -10.23 1.64 -10.35
C ALA A 88 -10.29 3.17 -10.31
N ILE A 89 -9.29 3.80 -9.69
CA ILE A 89 -9.26 5.24 -9.41
C ILE A 89 -8.66 5.98 -10.62
N MET A 90 -9.41 6.01 -11.71
CA MET A 90 -8.94 6.53 -13.00
C MET A 90 -9.11 8.05 -13.15
N GLY A 91 -9.86 8.71 -12.27
CA GLY A 91 -10.01 10.17 -12.27
C GLY A 91 -8.74 10.92 -11.84
N TYR A 92 -7.75 10.21 -11.32
CA TYR A 92 -6.44 10.74 -10.93
C TYR A 92 -5.31 10.01 -11.65
N ARG A 93 -5.41 9.81 -12.96
CA ARG A 93 -4.24 9.34 -13.72
C ARG A 93 -3.16 10.40 -13.70
N TYR A 94 -1.96 10.04 -13.30
CA TYR A 94 -0.83 10.96 -13.15
C TYR A 94 0.40 10.47 -13.90
N ASN A 95 1.29 11.40 -14.25
CA ASN A 95 2.54 11.16 -14.98
C ASN A 95 3.70 12.04 -14.47
N SER A 96 3.55 12.58 -13.27
CA SER A 96 4.56 13.36 -12.58
C SER A 96 4.17 13.51 -11.11
N GLY A 97 5.12 13.94 -10.30
CA GLY A 97 4.93 14.23 -8.89
C GLY A 97 4.85 12.98 -8.02
N ILE A 98 4.56 13.23 -6.75
CA ILE A 98 4.47 12.20 -5.71
C ILE A 98 3.02 12.06 -5.28
N TRP A 99 2.48 10.85 -5.42
CA TRP A 99 1.08 10.53 -5.17
C TRP A 99 0.95 9.49 -4.08
N GLU A 100 -0.12 9.57 -3.30
CA GLU A 100 -0.38 8.64 -2.21
C GLU A 100 -1.82 8.13 -2.26
N PHE A 101 -1.94 6.83 -2.05
CA PHE A 101 -3.16 6.15 -1.67
C PHE A 101 -3.08 5.82 -0.17
N GLU A 102 -4.07 6.24 0.60
CA GLU A 102 -4.25 5.85 2.01
C GLU A 102 -5.62 5.17 2.17
N ALA A 103 -5.69 4.03 2.88
CA ALA A 103 -6.96 3.43 3.28
C ALA A 103 -6.77 2.46 4.45
N TYR A 104 -7.89 2.06 5.07
CA TYR A 104 -7.92 0.84 5.89
C TYR A 104 -8.37 -0.34 5.03
N GLY A 105 -7.55 -1.39 4.98
CA GLY A 105 -7.86 -2.65 4.30
C GLY A 105 -8.24 -3.75 5.29
N TYR A 106 -9.11 -4.66 4.88
CA TYR A 106 -9.47 -5.89 5.62
C TYR A 106 -9.56 -7.05 4.64
N VAL A 107 -9.03 -8.22 5.03
CA VAL A 107 -9.05 -9.44 4.21
C VAL A 107 -9.65 -10.57 5.03
N PRO A 108 -10.81 -11.15 4.64
CA PRO A 108 -11.35 -12.31 5.33
C PRO A 108 -10.43 -13.54 5.20
N LYS A 109 -10.33 -14.33 6.29
CA LYS A 109 -9.61 -15.61 6.26
C LYS A 109 -10.12 -16.53 5.14
N GLY A 110 -9.20 -17.28 4.55
CA GLY A 110 -9.46 -18.12 3.37
C GLY A 110 -9.29 -17.41 2.03
N THR A 111 -9.08 -16.09 2.03
CA THR A 111 -8.69 -15.34 0.82
C THR A 111 -7.21 -15.57 0.51
N SER A 112 -6.88 -16.10 -0.68
CA SER A 112 -5.49 -16.33 -1.11
C SER A 112 -5.39 -16.28 -2.64
N GLY A 113 -4.18 -16.06 -3.16
CA GLY A 113 -3.92 -15.98 -4.59
C GLY A 113 -4.63 -14.81 -5.26
N VAL A 114 -4.58 -13.63 -4.63
CA VAL A 114 -5.30 -12.43 -5.08
C VAL A 114 -4.46 -11.18 -4.88
N SER A 115 -4.54 -10.22 -5.81
CA SER A 115 -4.03 -8.87 -5.62
C SER A 115 -5.10 -8.00 -4.99
N ILE A 116 -4.73 -7.25 -3.96
CA ILE A 116 -5.67 -6.36 -3.26
C ILE A 116 -5.39 -4.86 -3.48
N MET A 117 -4.18 -4.52 -3.90
CA MET A 117 -3.76 -3.15 -4.20
C MET A 117 -2.81 -3.16 -5.41
N GLN A 118 -2.92 -2.18 -6.29
CA GLN A 118 -2.05 -2.00 -7.45
C GLN A 118 -1.67 -0.54 -7.66
N VAL A 119 -0.45 -0.33 -8.18
CA VAL A 119 -0.10 0.83 -9.00
C VAL A 119 -0.09 0.33 -10.45
N PHE A 120 -1.13 0.69 -11.20
CA PHE A 120 -1.33 0.31 -12.60
C PHE A 120 -0.61 1.29 -13.53
N GLY A 121 -0.21 0.84 -14.72
CA GLY A 121 0.28 1.70 -15.79
C GLY A 121 1.76 1.55 -16.12
N SER A 122 2.37 0.38 -15.86
CA SER A 122 3.79 0.18 -16.10
C SER A 122 4.19 0.16 -17.58
N LYS A 123 5.50 0.26 -17.86
CA LYS A 123 6.02 0.04 -19.22
C LYS A 123 5.75 -1.41 -19.70
N PRO A 124 5.32 -1.62 -20.96
CA PRO A 124 5.21 -2.95 -21.56
C PRO A 124 6.51 -3.77 -21.42
N PRO A 125 6.42 -5.11 -21.28
CA PRO A 125 5.22 -5.96 -21.40
C PRO A 125 4.42 -6.07 -20.10
N ARG A 126 4.78 -5.33 -19.04
CA ARG A 126 4.11 -5.38 -17.73
C ARG A 126 2.95 -4.39 -17.70
N ALA A 127 1.93 -4.67 -16.90
CA ALA A 127 0.78 -3.78 -16.71
C ALA A 127 0.82 -2.96 -15.41
N THR A 128 1.60 -3.38 -14.42
CA THR A 128 1.65 -2.76 -13.09
C THR A 128 3.08 -2.49 -12.63
N SER A 129 3.25 -1.37 -11.94
CA SER A 129 4.47 -0.99 -11.23
C SER A 129 4.54 -1.57 -9.82
N LEU A 130 3.38 -1.80 -9.20
CA LEU A 130 3.25 -2.51 -7.93
C LEU A 130 1.97 -3.33 -7.87
N MET A 131 2.04 -4.50 -7.21
CA MET A 131 0.87 -5.26 -6.75
C MET A 131 1.13 -5.79 -5.34
N LEU A 132 0.20 -5.58 -4.41
CA LEU A 132 0.21 -6.26 -3.12
C LEU A 132 -0.73 -7.47 -3.19
N MET A 133 -0.18 -8.65 -2.99
CA MET A 133 -0.88 -9.92 -3.17
C MET A 133 -0.98 -10.71 -1.87
N VAL A 134 -2.14 -11.27 -1.59
CA VAL A 134 -2.35 -12.16 -0.44
C VAL A 134 -2.08 -13.60 -0.86
N TYR A 135 -1.17 -14.27 -0.16
CA TYR A 135 -0.90 -15.70 -0.27
C TYR A 135 -0.69 -16.29 1.12
N GLY A 136 -1.52 -17.28 1.49
CA GLY A 136 -1.36 -18.03 2.74
C GLY A 136 -1.26 -17.13 3.98
N GLY A 137 -2.14 -16.13 4.11
CA GLY A 137 -2.15 -15.18 5.23
C GLY A 137 -1.14 -14.05 5.14
N SER A 138 -0.20 -14.10 4.21
CA SER A 138 0.79 -13.04 4.01
C SER A 138 0.38 -12.09 2.88
N LEU A 139 0.46 -10.79 3.13
CA LEU A 139 0.46 -9.75 2.10
C LEU A 139 1.91 -9.59 1.60
N ARG A 140 2.10 -9.66 0.28
CA ARG A 140 3.42 -9.70 -0.38
C ARG A 140 3.53 -8.71 -1.52
N TYR A 141 4.75 -8.23 -1.78
CA TYR A 141 5.07 -7.53 -3.04
C TYR A 141 5.14 -8.54 -4.19
N TYR A 142 4.12 -8.56 -5.06
CA TYR A 142 3.90 -9.64 -6.03
C TYR A 142 3.94 -11.05 -5.39
N SER A 143 3.78 -12.10 -6.19
CA SER A 143 3.70 -13.47 -5.64
C SER A 143 5.03 -14.02 -5.11
N LYS A 144 6.17 -13.48 -5.56
CA LYS A 144 7.52 -13.97 -5.23
C LYS A 144 8.38 -12.97 -4.45
N GLY A 145 7.89 -11.75 -4.21
CA GLY A 145 8.65 -10.74 -3.49
C GLY A 145 8.45 -10.83 -1.97
N PRO A 146 9.05 -9.90 -1.21
CA PRO A 146 9.02 -9.91 0.25
C PRO A 146 7.59 -9.82 0.81
N VAL A 147 7.44 -10.35 2.03
CA VAL A 147 6.23 -10.17 2.84
C VAL A 147 6.23 -8.74 3.38
N VAL A 148 5.14 -8.00 3.16
CA VAL A 148 4.95 -6.65 3.71
C VAL A 148 4.12 -6.67 4.99
N LEU A 149 3.25 -7.67 5.15
CA LEU A 149 2.46 -7.90 6.37
C LEU A 149 2.12 -9.39 6.49
N ALA A 150 2.50 -10.01 7.61
CA ALA A 150 2.05 -11.36 7.96
C ALA A 150 0.67 -11.33 8.66
N ASP A 151 0.00 -12.48 8.66
CA ASP A 151 -1.28 -12.72 9.34
C ASP A 151 -2.36 -11.67 9.02
N VAL A 152 -2.53 -11.32 7.76
CA VAL A 152 -3.41 -10.22 7.29
C VAL A 152 -4.91 -10.43 7.57
N TYR A 153 -5.29 -11.63 8.01
CA TYR A 153 -6.69 -12.02 8.07
C TYR A 153 -7.45 -11.39 9.23
N ASP A 154 -8.72 -11.13 8.95
CA ASP A 154 -9.77 -10.78 9.91
C ASP A 154 -9.45 -9.58 10.82
N LYS A 155 -8.60 -8.68 10.34
CA LYS A 155 -8.23 -7.44 11.00
C LYS A 155 -8.10 -6.30 10.01
N TRP A 156 -8.42 -5.10 10.48
CA TRP A 156 -8.15 -3.89 9.73
C TRP A 156 -6.67 -3.51 9.85
N PHE A 157 -6.06 -3.11 8.74
CA PHE A 157 -4.72 -2.53 8.72
C PHE A 157 -4.75 -1.23 7.92
N LYS A 158 -4.02 -0.22 8.38
CA LYS A 158 -3.81 1.01 7.61
C LYS A 158 -2.75 0.73 6.55
N LEU A 159 -3.06 1.07 5.30
CA LEU A 159 -2.17 0.95 4.15
C LEU A 159 -1.95 2.33 3.57
N ASN A 160 -0.68 2.70 3.39
CA ASN A 160 -0.28 3.82 2.55
C ASN A 160 0.61 3.29 1.43
N VAL A 161 0.31 3.66 0.19
CA VAL A 161 1.17 3.41 -0.97
C VAL A 161 1.51 4.76 -1.58
N ILE A 162 2.79 5.12 -1.48
CA ILE A 162 3.33 6.36 -2.05
C ILE A 162 4.08 6.00 -3.32
N ASP A 163 3.65 6.56 -4.45
CA ASP A 163 4.29 6.43 -5.74
C ASP A 163 4.93 7.78 -6.11
N ASP A 164 6.25 7.83 -6.00
CA ASP A 164 7.09 8.93 -6.48
C ASP A 164 7.36 8.69 -7.96
N PHE A 165 6.51 9.26 -8.81
CA PHE A 165 6.58 9.05 -10.26
C PHE A 165 7.89 9.61 -10.81
N ASP A 166 8.32 10.77 -10.32
CA ASP A 166 9.50 11.49 -10.80
C ASP A 166 10.79 10.73 -10.47
N SER A 167 10.91 10.21 -9.25
CA SER A 167 12.06 9.38 -8.86
C SER A 167 11.91 7.91 -9.29
N GLY A 168 10.71 7.50 -9.74
CA GLY A 168 10.37 6.12 -10.05
C GLY A 168 10.36 5.17 -8.84
N LYS A 169 10.21 5.67 -7.61
CA LYS A 169 10.21 4.85 -6.39
C LYS A 169 8.80 4.68 -5.83
N ILE A 170 8.50 3.46 -5.36
CA ILE A 170 7.24 3.17 -4.67
C ILE A 170 7.55 2.71 -3.25
N ARG A 171 6.88 3.33 -2.28
CA ARG A 171 6.97 2.99 -0.85
C ARG A 171 5.64 2.48 -0.33
N VAL A 172 5.68 1.45 0.50
CA VAL A 172 4.50 0.87 1.14
C VAL A 172 4.66 0.91 2.64
N TYR A 173 3.67 1.49 3.31
CA TYR A 173 3.60 1.54 4.76
C TYR A 173 2.40 0.73 5.24
N ILE A 174 2.59 0.02 6.34
CA ILE A 174 1.53 -0.67 7.06
C ILE A 174 1.50 -0.12 8.48
N ASN A 175 0.35 0.39 8.91
CA ASN A 175 0.18 1.02 10.22
C ASN A 175 1.26 2.09 10.48
N ASN A 176 1.49 2.95 9.48
CA ASN A 176 2.50 4.03 9.48
C ASN A 176 3.97 3.57 9.57
N VAL A 177 4.26 2.27 9.45
CA VAL A 177 5.64 1.73 9.42
C VAL A 177 6.02 1.38 7.99
N LEU A 178 7.17 1.86 7.51
CA LEU A 178 7.71 1.51 6.18
C LEU A 178 7.99 0.00 6.13
N LYS A 179 7.41 -0.70 5.15
CA LYS A 179 7.59 -2.14 4.94
C LYS A 179 8.25 -2.49 3.62
N LEU A 180 8.23 -1.57 2.66
CA LEU A 180 8.78 -1.79 1.33
C LEU A 180 9.18 -0.47 0.69
N GLU A 181 10.38 -0.40 0.11
CA GLU A 181 10.76 0.57 -0.91
C GLU A 181 11.27 -0.20 -2.13
N VAL A 182 10.74 0.09 -3.31
CA VAL A 182 11.13 -0.57 -4.57
C VAL A 182 11.18 0.44 -5.71
N VAL A 183 11.96 0.12 -6.73
CA VAL A 183 11.90 0.82 -8.01
C VAL A 183 10.65 0.35 -8.77
N GLY A 184 9.82 1.29 -9.19
CA GLY A 184 8.66 1.06 -10.06
C GLY A 184 9.07 0.55 -11.44
N ARG A 185 8.10 0.25 -12.29
CA ARG A 185 8.36 -0.37 -13.61
C ARG A 185 8.20 0.62 -14.77
N GLY A 186 8.47 1.90 -14.49
CA GLY A 186 8.23 3.02 -15.40
C GLY A 186 6.78 3.08 -15.89
N GLY A 187 6.51 3.79 -16.97
CA GLY A 187 5.16 3.94 -17.51
C GLY A 187 4.93 5.35 -18.01
N LYS A 188 3.91 5.55 -18.85
CA LYS A 188 3.52 6.91 -19.28
C LYS A 188 2.60 7.60 -18.28
N HIS A 189 1.74 6.82 -17.61
CA HIS A 189 0.82 7.29 -16.59
C HIS A 189 0.60 6.17 -15.58
N HIS A 190 0.45 6.50 -14.32
CA HIS A 190 0.05 5.58 -13.26
C HIS A 190 -1.36 5.88 -12.74
N ALA A 191 -1.96 4.89 -12.08
CA ALA A 191 -3.20 5.02 -11.33
C ALA A 191 -3.28 3.97 -10.22
N PHE A 192 -3.92 4.31 -9.11
CA PHE A 192 -4.18 3.38 -8.02
C PHE A 192 -5.41 2.51 -8.27
N LYS A 193 -5.34 1.26 -7.82
CA LYS A 193 -6.49 0.34 -7.80
C LYS A 193 -6.49 -0.46 -6.51
N CYS A 194 -7.65 -0.64 -5.90
CA CYS A 194 -7.81 -1.55 -4.75
C CYS A 194 -9.06 -2.44 -4.91
N GLY A 195 -9.12 -3.55 -4.18
CA GLY A 195 -10.22 -4.50 -4.27
C GLY A 195 -9.70 -5.94 -4.31
N VAL A 196 -10.19 -6.75 -5.24
CA VAL A 196 -9.72 -8.11 -5.47
C VAL A 196 -9.50 -8.35 -6.95
N TYR A 197 -8.29 -8.76 -7.31
CA TYR A 197 -7.96 -9.24 -8.65
C TYR A 197 -7.29 -10.61 -8.55
N ALA A 198 -8.00 -11.65 -8.94
CA ALA A 198 -7.56 -13.03 -8.82
C ALA A 198 -6.23 -13.27 -9.53
N GLN A 199 -5.35 -14.02 -8.88
CA GLN A 199 -4.01 -14.38 -9.36
C GLN A 199 -3.87 -15.90 -9.45
N ARG A 200 -2.65 -16.40 -9.63
CA ARG A 200 -2.36 -17.85 -9.59
C ARG A 200 -2.72 -18.42 -8.22
N LYS A 201 -3.18 -19.69 -8.19
CA LYS A 201 -3.56 -20.39 -6.95
C LYS A 201 -4.60 -19.62 -6.10
N ALA A 202 -5.54 -18.97 -6.78
CA ALA A 202 -6.64 -18.25 -6.14
C ALA A 202 -7.53 -19.19 -5.32
N SER A 203 -7.97 -18.74 -4.15
CA SER A 203 -9.03 -19.40 -3.39
C SER A 203 -10.36 -19.36 -4.16
N ARG A 204 -11.32 -20.23 -3.80
CA ARG A 204 -12.63 -20.29 -4.46
C ARG A 204 -13.36 -18.95 -4.41
N ARG A 205 -13.30 -18.27 -3.26
CA ARG A 205 -13.82 -16.92 -3.04
C ARG A 205 -12.66 -16.06 -2.55
N MET A 206 -12.52 -14.87 -3.12
CA MET A 206 -11.58 -13.86 -2.66
C MET A 206 -12.36 -12.60 -2.33
N GLU A 207 -12.07 -12.01 -1.19
CA GLU A 207 -12.74 -10.80 -0.73
C GLU A 207 -11.72 -9.85 -0.11
N SER A 208 -11.95 -8.56 -0.29
CA SER A 208 -11.31 -7.50 0.48
C SER A 208 -12.31 -6.39 0.77
N ARG A 209 -12.06 -5.66 1.85
CA ARG A 209 -12.89 -4.53 2.25
C ARG A 209 -12.02 -3.30 2.48
N TRP A 210 -12.57 -2.15 2.14
CA TRP A 210 -11.85 -0.87 2.15
C TRP A 210 -12.72 0.22 2.74
N ARG A 211 -12.16 1.01 3.63
CA ARG A 211 -12.81 2.21 4.20
C ARG A 211 -11.83 3.35 4.33
N ASN A 212 -12.37 4.57 4.36
CA ASN A 212 -11.60 5.81 4.46
C ASN A 212 -10.50 5.90 3.40
N ILE A 213 -10.84 5.57 2.14
CA ILE A 213 -9.93 5.73 1.01
C ILE A 213 -9.68 7.23 0.79
N LYS A 214 -8.41 7.62 0.77
CA LYS A 214 -7.96 8.96 0.44
C LYS A 214 -6.90 8.89 -0.65
N ILE A 215 -6.95 9.85 -1.55
CA ILE A 215 -5.92 10.07 -2.56
C ILE A 215 -5.37 11.45 -2.31
N SER A 216 -4.05 11.55 -2.28
CA SER A 216 -3.37 12.81 -2.07
C SER A 216 -2.19 12.93 -3.02
N ARG A 217 -1.78 14.16 -3.29
CA ARG A 217 -0.55 14.47 -4.04
C ARG A 217 0.30 15.44 -3.27
N LYS A 218 1.62 15.30 -3.33
CA LYS A 218 2.54 16.29 -2.78
C LYS A 218 2.39 17.60 -3.56
N ARG A 219 2.36 18.74 -2.86
CA ARG A 219 2.47 20.05 -3.52
C ARG A 219 3.82 20.10 -4.26
N ALA A 220 3.78 20.63 -5.47
CA ALA A 220 5.00 21.05 -6.16
C ALA A 220 5.70 22.15 -5.35
#